data_AF-A0A9E6CVK6-F1
#
_entry.id   AF-A0A9E6CVK6-F1
#
_cell.length_a   1.000
_cell.length_b   1.000
_cell.length_c   1.000
_cell.angle_alpha   90.00
_cell.angle_beta   90.00
_cell.angle_gamma   90.00
#
_symmetry.space_group_name_H-M   'P 1'
#
loop_
_entity.id
_entity.type
_entity.pdbx_description
1 polymer ?
#
loop_
_entity_poly.entity_id
_entity_poly.type
_entity_poly.pdbx_seq_one_letter_code
_entity_poly.pdbx_strand_id
1 'polypeptide(L)'
;MLKSIRSVVQIRKFEFNGDKRRLASCGDLDDLRLLAKRNLPGGVFDYFDGAAEDEWSLRNNSSAYAKFSLVPKVLRDVSMIDTTTTIMGQSVPFPIALSPTGFTRIAHPQGELAVARVAGANSIPFTLSTLGTRSIEEVAAVATGPLWYQLYVWRDRGLSRELVQ
;
A
#
# COMPACT_ATOMS: atom_id res chain seq x y z
N MET A 1 22.22 20.98 -30.18
CA MET A 1 22.70 19.62 -29.84
C MET A 1 22.95 19.42 -28.35
N LEU A 2 23.85 20.18 -27.70
CA LEU A 2 24.15 20.08 -26.26
C LEU A 2 22.94 20.27 -25.31
N LYS A 3 22.00 21.18 -25.62
CA LYS A 3 20.75 21.37 -24.85
C LYS A 3 19.82 20.15 -24.91
N SER A 4 19.78 19.46 -26.04
CA SER A 4 18.96 18.27 -26.25
C SER A 4 19.57 17.04 -25.59
N ILE A 5 20.91 16.90 -25.62
CA ILE A 5 21.60 15.85 -24.86
C ILE A 5 21.39 16.02 -23.35
N ARG A 6 21.47 17.26 -22.82
CA ARG A 6 21.18 17.53 -21.40
C ARG A 6 19.73 17.28 -20.99
N SER A 7 18.76 17.27 -21.92
CA SER A 7 17.36 16.96 -21.60
C SER A 7 17.08 15.46 -21.56
N VAL A 8 17.87 14.63 -22.25
CA VAL A 8 17.72 13.16 -22.23
C VAL A 8 18.71 12.45 -21.31
N VAL A 9 19.88 13.04 -21.04
CA VAL A 9 20.89 12.49 -20.13
C VAL A 9 20.72 13.14 -18.75
N GLN A 10 19.92 12.50 -17.88
CA GLN A 10 19.89 12.81 -16.46
C GLN A 10 20.84 11.86 -15.72
N ILE A 11 22.02 12.35 -15.36
CA ILE A 11 22.93 11.62 -14.46
C ILE A 11 22.26 11.60 -13.09
N ARG A 12 21.88 10.41 -12.60
CA ARG A 12 21.30 10.26 -11.26
C ARG A 12 22.29 10.81 -10.23
N LYS A 13 21.82 11.72 -9.36
CA LYS A 13 22.62 12.18 -8.21
C LYS A 13 22.95 10.98 -7.34
N PHE A 14 24.18 10.92 -6.85
CA PHE A 14 24.60 9.86 -5.93
C PHE A 14 23.85 10.01 -4.61
N GLU A 15 23.03 9.02 -4.25
CA GLU A 15 22.26 9.01 -3.01
C GLU A 15 23.04 8.21 -1.96
N PHE A 16 23.37 8.83 -0.82
CA PHE A 16 24.17 8.20 0.23
C PHE A 16 23.35 7.26 1.13
N ASN A 17 22.03 7.48 1.25
CA ASN A 17 21.16 6.61 2.02
C ASN A 17 20.87 5.29 1.26
N GLY A 18 21.26 4.16 1.86
CA GLY A 18 21.13 2.85 1.24
C GLY A 18 19.68 2.44 0.95
N ASP A 19 18.73 2.83 1.79
CA ASP A 19 17.32 2.49 1.61
C ASP A 19 16.71 3.32 0.49
N LYS A 20 17.00 4.62 0.44
CA LYS A 20 16.59 5.47 -0.69
C LYS A 20 17.15 4.96 -2.01
N ARG A 21 18.40 4.50 -2.05
CA ARG A 21 18.98 3.89 -3.26
C ARG A 21 18.23 2.65 -3.72
N ARG A 22 17.91 1.73 -2.79
CA ARG A 22 17.17 0.50 -3.10
C ARG A 22 15.76 0.81 -3.59
N LEU A 23 15.05 1.71 -2.90
CA LEU A 23 13.71 2.13 -3.32
C LEU A 23 13.73 2.81 -4.69
N ALA A 24 14.75 3.62 -4.99
CA ALA A 24 14.92 4.26 -6.30
C ALA A 24 15.30 3.29 -7.44
N SER A 25 15.65 2.04 -7.12
CA SER A 25 15.84 0.98 -8.11
C SER A 25 14.58 0.19 -8.44
N CYS A 26 13.50 0.32 -7.65
CA CYS A 26 12.23 -0.34 -7.92
C CYS A 26 11.45 0.42 -8.99
N GLY A 27 11.06 -0.28 -10.06
CA GLY A 27 10.16 0.22 -11.10
C GLY A 27 8.71 -0.21 -10.89
N ASP A 28 8.48 -1.30 -10.17
CA ASP A 28 7.16 -1.86 -9.92
C ASP A 28 7.05 -2.51 -8.52
N LEU A 29 5.90 -3.16 -8.28
CA LEU A 29 5.61 -3.83 -7.02
C LEU A 29 6.39 -5.15 -6.84
N ASP A 30 6.79 -5.82 -7.93
CA ASP A 30 7.58 -7.05 -7.85
C ASP A 30 9.01 -6.75 -7.36
N ASP A 31 9.58 -5.62 -7.76
CA ASP A 31 10.85 -5.14 -7.20
C ASP A 31 10.76 -4.90 -5.68
N LEU A 32 9.65 -4.31 -5.21
CA LEU A 32 9.42 -4.10 -3.77
C LEU A 32 9.27 -5.43 -3.03
N ARG A 33 8.58 -6.41 -3.63
CA ARG A 33 8.46 -7.78 -3.10
C ARG A 33 9.83 -8.45 -2.98
N LEU A 34 10.68 -8.35 -3.99
CA LEU A 34 12.05 -8.90 -3.96
C LEU A 34 12.91 -8.22 -2.89
N LEU A 35 12.78 -6.90 -2.71
CA LEU A 35 13.43 -6.20 -1.60
C LEU A 35 12.95 -6.70 -0.24
N ALA A 36 11.63 -6.89 -0.06
CA ALA A 36 11.07 -7.43 1.17
C ALA A 36 11.60 -8.83 1.45
N LYS A 37 11.65 -9.72 0.44
CA LYS A 37 12.21 -11.07 0.54
C LYS A 37 13.64 -11.10 1.05
N ARG A 38 14.47 -10.14 0.62
CA ARG A 38 15.87 -10.03 1.06
C ARG A 38 16.00 -9.53 2.49
N ASN A 39 15.05 -8.71 2.95
CA ASN A 39 15.15 -7.99 4.21
C ASN A 39 14.40 -8.68 5.37
N LEU A 40 13.43 -9.55 5.06
CA LEU A 40 12.60 -10.24 6.05
C LEU A 40 13.11 -11.67 6.33
N PRO A 41 12.95 -12.19 7.56
CA PRO A 41 13.08 -13.62 7.82
C PRO A 41 12.13 -14.43 6.93
N GLY A 42 12.54 -15.63 6.50
CA GLY A 42 11.77 -16.46 5.56
C GLY A 42 10.31 -16.66 5.96
N GLY A 43 10.04 -17.16 7.17
CA GLY A 43 8.66 -17.37 7.62
C GLY A 43 7.84 -16.08 7.78
N VAL A 44 8.49 -14.93 8.00
CA VAL A 44 7.81 -13.63 8.01
C VAL A 44 7.46 -13.21 6.59
N PHE A 45 8.38 -13.39 5.63
CA PHE A 45 8.09 -13.13 4.23
C PHE A 45 6.95 -14.02 3.71
N ASP A 46 7.01 -15.32 3.99
CA ASP A 46 6.00 -16.29 3.55
C ASP A 46 4.60 -16.00 4.16
N TYR A 47 4.54 -15.42 5.36
CA TYR A 47 3.27 -14.98 5.96
C TYR A 47 2.56 -13.89 5.13
N PHE A 48 3.31 -12.96 4.54
CA PHE A 48 2.73 -11.86 3.75
C PHE A 48 2.64 -12.18 2.26
N ASP A 49 3.60 -12.90 1.71
CA ASP A 49 3.70 -13.20 0.29
C ASP A 49 2.89 -14.44 -0.11
N GLY A 50 2.74 -15.39 0.82
CA GLY A 50 2.12 -16.67 0.57
C GLY A 50 0.61 -16.62 0.51
N ALA A 51 0.02 -17.63 -0.15
CA ALA A 51 -1.42 -17.83 -0.21
C ALA A 51 -1.81 -19.28 0.12
N ALA A 52 -3.11 -19.58 0.07
CA ALA A 52 -3.61 -20.91 0.39
C ALA A 52 -3.14 -21.98 -0.61
N GLU A 53 -2.84 -23.17 -0.07
CA GLU A 53 -2.52 -24.40 -0.81
C GLU A 53 -1.40 -24.22 -1.85
N ASP A 54 -1.70 -24.44 -3.13
CA ASP A 54 -0.75 -24.34 -4.24
C ASP A 54 -0.69 -22.92 -4.86
N GLU A 55 -1.33 -21.95 -4.19
CA GLU A 55 -1.40 -20.53 -4.55
C GLU A 55 -1.99 -20.27 -5.94
N TRP A 56 -2.80 -21.20 -6.45
CA TRP A 56 -3.42 -21.04 -7.77
C TRP A 56 -4.30 -19.77 -7.84
N SER A 57 -5.10 -19.52 -6.80
CA SER A 57 -5.95 -18.33 -6.72
C SER A 57 -5.16 -17.02 -6.70
N LEU A 58 -3.99 -17.00 -6.04
CA LEU A 58 -3.10 -15.84 -6.02
C LEU A 58 -2.61 -15.51 -7.45
N ARG A 59 -2.11 -16.51 -8.17
CA ARG A 59 -1.68 -16.34 -9.58
C ARG A 59 -2.84 -15.93 -10.49
N ASN A 60 -4.02 -16.52 -10.27
CA ASN A 60 -5.21 -16.19 -11.05
C ASN A 60 -5.66 -14.74 -10.84
N ASN A 61 -5.60 -14.21 -9.62
CA ASN A 61 -5.97 -12.81 -9.33
C ASN A 61 -5.16 -11.82 -10.17
N SER A 62 -3.84 -11.98 -10.25
CA SER A 62 -2.98 -11.09 -11.04
C SER A 62 -3.16 -11.31 -12.54
N SER A 63 -3.18 -12.57 -13.00
CA SER A 63 -3.30 -12.89 -14.43
C SER A 63 -4.66 -12.51 -15.03
N ALA A 64 -5.71 -12.38 -14.21
CA ALA A 64 -7.03 -11.98 -14.67
C ALA A 64 -7.04 -10.59 -15.33
N TYR A 65 -6.18 -9.67 -14.88
CA TYR A 65 -6.09 -8.33 -15.47
C TYR A 65 -5.56 -8.34 -16.91
N ALA A 66 -4.75 -9.34 -17.29
CA ALA A 66 -4.24 -9.48 -18.67
C ALA A 66 -5.34 -9.82 -19.69
N LYS A 67 -6.54 -10.21 -19.23
CA LYS A 67 -7.72 -10.44 -20.08
C LYS A 67 -8.35 -9.13 -20.59
N PHE A 68 -7.96 -8.00 -20.00
CA PHE A 68 -8.46 -6.68 -20.35
C PHE A 68 -7.34 -5.85 -20.97
N SER A 69 -7.69 -4.95 -21.89
CA SER A 69 -6.75 -4.03 -22.53
C SER A 69 -7.28 -2.61 -22.43
N LEU A 70 -6.39 -1.66 -22.13
CA LEU A 70 -6.70 -0.25 -22.24
C LEU A 70 -6.72 0.14 -23.72
N VAL A 71 -7.80 0.77 -24.18
CA VAL A 71 -7.90 1.29 -25.55
C VAL A 71 -7.38 2.72 -25.58
N PRO A 72 -6.23 3.00 -26.21
CA PRO A 72 -5.68 4.35 -26.27
C PRO A 72 -6.63 5.27 -27.05
N LYS A 73 -6.95 6.43 -26.49
CA LYS A 73 -7.70 7.48 -27.19
C LYS A 73 -6.73 8.59 -27.59
N VAL A 74 -6.59 8.81 -28.90
CA VAL A 74 -5.71 9.84 -29.46
C VAL A 74 -6.41 11.19 -29.57
N LEU A 75 -5.64 12.27 -29.72
CA LEU A 75 -6.13 13.65 -29.85
C LEU A 75 -7.02 14.09 -28.67
N ARG A 76 -6.72 13.58 -27.47
CA ARG A 76 -7.31 14.01 -26.21
C ARG A 76 -6.31 14.89 -25.48
N ASP A 77 -6.76 16.06 -25.06
CA ASP A 77 -5.97 16.90 -24.17
C ASP A 77 -5.90 16.23 -22.78
N VAL A 78 -4.68 15.89 -22.38
CA VAL A 78 -4.33 15.28 -21.08
C VAL A 78 -3.30 16.14 -20.34
N SER A 79 -3.21 17.43 -20.70
CA SER A 79 -2.29 18.38 -20.07
C SER A 79 -2.55 18.56 -18.57
N MET A 80 -3.79 18.34 -18.14
CA MET A 80 -4.20 18.29 -16.74
C MET A 80 -5.03 17.03 -16.50
N ILE A 81 -4.59 16.18 -15.57
CA ILE A 81 -5.30 14.97 -15.15
C ILE A 81 -5.66 15.16 -13.68
N ASP A 82 -6.95 15.08 -13.37
CA ASP A 82 -7.47 15.06 -12.02
C ASP A 82 -7.87 13.62 -11.66
N THR A 83 -7.16 13.03 -10.70
CA THR A 83 -7.45 11.69 -10.18
C THR A 83 -8.30 11.70 -8.93
N THR A 84 -8.63 12.89 -8.40
CA THR A 84 -9.39 13.01 -7.17
C THR A 84 -10.77 12.40 -7.32
N THR A 85 -11.26 11.81 -6.24
CA THR A 85 -12.60 11.22 -6.21
C THR A 85 -13.12 11.18 -4.78
N THR A 86 -14.30 10.62 -4.59
CA THR A 86 -14.93 10.48 -3.29
C THR A 86 -15.17 9.01 -2.98
N ILE A 87 -14.71 8.55 -1.81
CA ILE A 87 -15.02 7.21 -1.29
C ILE A 87 -15.79 7.36 0.02
N MET A 88 -17.00 6.80 0.10
CA MET A 88 -17.88 6.88 1.28
C MET A 88 -18.07 8.32 1.81
N GLY A 89 -18.19 9.29 0.90
CA GLY A 89 -18.38 10.71 1.24
C GLY A 89 -17.08 11.47 1.58
N GLN A 90 -15.92 10.81 1.59
CA GLN A 90 -14.62 11.45 1.84
C GLN A 90 -13.86 11.69 0.52
N SER A 91 -13.31 12.89 0.36
CA SER A 91 -12.44 13.21 -0.78
C SER A 91 -11.09 12.51 -0.63
N VAL A 92 -10.62 11.88 -1.72
CA VAL A 92 -9.35 11.15 -1.81
C VAL A 92 -8.61 11.55 -3.10
N PRO A 93 -7.27 11.53 -3.12
CA PRO A 93 -6.51 11.95 -4.30
C PRO A 93 -6.56 10.96 -5.47
N PHE A 94 -6.90 9.70 -5.20
CA PHE A 94 -7.06 8.64 -6.19
C PHE A 94 -7.89 7.49 -5.59
N PRO A 95 -8.54 6.64 -6.42
CA PRO A 95 -9.56 5.68 -5.99
C PRO A 95 -8.98 4.43 -5.30
N ILE A 96 -8.14 4.58 -4.28
CA ILE A 96 -7.58 3.46 -3.50
C ILE A 96 -7.68 3.71 -2.00
N ALA A 97 -7.61 2.63 -1.23
CA ALA A 97 -7.46 2.63 0.22
C ALA A 97 -6.44 1.56 0.61
N LEU A 98 -5.80 1.73 1.76
CA LEU A 98 -4.90 0.72 2.31
C LEU A 98 -5.71 -0.37 3.01
N SER A 99 -5.57 -1.60 2.52
CA SER A 99 -6.31 -2.76 2.98
C SER A 99 -5.90 -3.20 4.39
N PRO A 100 -6.83 -3.77 5.18
CA PRO A 100 -6.52 -4.27 6.51
C PRO A 100 -5.56 -5.45 6.43
N THR A 101 -4.39 -5.31 7.05
CA THR A 101 -3.37 -6.37 7.13
C THR A 101 -3.04 -6.59 8.60
N GLY A 102 -3.19 -7.84 9.08
CA GLY A 102 -2.86 -8.20 10.45
C GLY A 102 -1.36 -8.35 10.67
N PHE A 103 -0.94 -8.31 11.94
CA PHE A 103 0.42 -8.68 12.35
C PHE A 103 1.58 -7.90 11.72
N THR A 104 1.37 -6.66 11.23
CA THR A 104 2.41 -5.94 10.48
C THR A 104 3.70 -5.66 11.27
N ARG A 105 3.66 -5.68 12.61
CA ARG A 105 4.87 -5.56 13.45
C ARG A 105 5.87 -6.69 13.31
N ILE A 106 5.48 -7.86 12.79
CA ILE A 106 6.44 -8.95 12.53
C ILE A 106 7.34 -8.60 11.33
N ALA A 107 6.88 -7.72 10.42
CA ALA A 107 7.68 -7.20 9.31
C ALA A 107 8.53 -5.99 9.70
N HIS A 108 7.98 -5.07 10.51
CA HIS A 108 8.67 -3.85 10.89
C HIS A 108 8.22 -3.34 12.28
N PRO A 109 9.12 -2.91 13.19
CA PRO A 109 8.76 -2.55 14.57
C PRO A 109 7.65 -1.49 14.71
N GLN A 110 7.55 -0.59 13.74
CA GLN A 110 6.50 0.45 13.74
C GLN A 110 5.11 -0.09 13.35
N GLY A 111 5.04 -1.19 12.59
CA GLY A 111 3.80 -1.80 12.11
C GLY A 111 2.79 -0.81 11.55
N GLU A 112 1.55 -0.90 12.03
CA GLU A 112 0.40 -0.14 11.56
C GLU A 112 0.61 1.38 11.69
N LEU A 113 1.39 1.83 12.68
CA LEU A 113 1.63 3.26 12.91
C LEU A 113 2.42 3.91 11.76
N ALA A 114 3.34 3.17 11.12
CA ALA A 114 4.07 3.68 9.96
C ALA A 114 3.11 3.88 8.77
N VAL A 115 2.26 2.88 8.55
CA VAL A 115 1.30 2.87 7.45
C VAL A 115 0.24 3.97 7.63
N ALA A 116 -0.30 4.11 8.84
CA ALA A 116 -1.29 5.15 9.17
C ALA A 116 -0.74 6.58 8.95
N ARG A 117 0.53 6.84 9.31
CA ARG A 117 1.17 8.14 9.06
C ARG A 117 1.33 8.43 7.57
N VAL A 118 1.77 7.45 6.79
CA VAL A 118 1.92 7.61 5.33
C VAL A 118 0.57 7.80 4.66
N ALA A 119 -0.45 7.05 5.09
CA ALA A 119 -1.82 7.19 4.61
C ALA A 119 -2.36 8.60 4.87
N GLY A 120 -2.20 9.10 6.10
CA GLY A 120 -2.59 10.46 6.48
C GLY A 120 -1.84 11.54 5.71
N ALA A 121 -0.52 11.39 5.51
CA ALA A 121 0.29 12.33 4.74
C ALA A 121 -0.10 12.39 3.25
N ASN A 122 -0.73 11.34 2.72
CA ASN A 122 -1.20 11.28 1.34
C ASN A 122 -2.73 11.35 1.23
N SER A 123 -3.45 11.63 2.32
CA SER A 123 -4.93 11.64 2.35
C SER A 123 -5.58 10.37 1.78
N ILE A 124 -4.95 9.22 1.98
CA ILE A 124 -5.46 7.89 1.59
C ILE A 124 -6.15 7.26 2.81
N PRO A 125 -7.33 6.65 2.66
CA PRO A 125 -7.95 5.91 3.76
C PRO A 125 -7.08 4.74 4.23
N PHE A 126 -6.87 4.62 5.54
CA PHE A 126 -6.19 3.47 6.15
C PHE A 126 -7.19 2.59 6.90
N THR A 127 -7.14 1.28 6.64
CA THR A 127 -7.99 0.30 7.33
C THR A 127 -7.19 -0.48 8.36
N LEU A 128 -7.54 -0.36 9.65
CA LEU A 128 -6.97 -1.17 10.72
C LEU A 128 -7.69 -2.52 10.80
N SER A 129 -6.93 -3.62 10.91
CA SER A 129 -7.51 -4.96 11.14
C SER A 129 -7.78 -5.21 12.62
N THR A 130 -8.83 -5.99 12.95
CA THR A 130 -8.99 -6.57 14.29
C THR A 130 -7.77 -7.40 14.73
N LEU A 131 -7.01 -7.98 13.78
CA LEU A 131 -5.76 -8.69 14.06
C LEU A 131 -4.52 -7.79 13.93
N GLY A 132 -4.69 -6.48 14.11
CA GLY A 132 -3.60 -5.52 14.18
C GLY A 132 -2.73 -5.72 15.43
N THR A 133 -1.49 -5.26 15.36
CA THR A 133 -0.54 -5.32 16.49
C THR A 133 -0.44 -4.02 17.29
N ARG A 134 -1.36 -3.10 17.02
CA ARG A 134 -1.52 -1.79 17.66
C ARG A 134 -2.99 -1.58 17.99
N SER A 135 -3.24 -0.88 19.10
CA SER A 135 -4.62 -0.58 19.49
C SER A 135 -5.25 0.46 18.56
N ILE A 136 -6.58 0.55 18.58
CA ILE A 136 -7.33 1.57 17.83
C ILE A 136 -6.86 2.97 18.24
N GLU A 137 -6.64 3.19 19.54
CA GLU A 137 -6.20 4.45 20.13
C GLU A 137 -4.80 4.83 19.69
N GLU A 138 -3.84 3.89 19.68
CA GLU A 138 -2.48 4.15 19.20
C GLU A 138 -2.47 4.58 17.73
N VAL A 139 -3.29 3.93 16.90
CA VAL A 139 -3.41 4.25 15.47
C VAL A 139 -4.10 5.60 15.27
N ALA A 140 -5.21 5.86 15.99
CA ALA A 140 -5.93 7.12 15.93
C ALA A 140 -5.04 8.31 16.35
N ALA A 141 -4.17 8.12 17.34
CA ALA A 141 -3.26 9.16 17.82
C ALA A 141 -2.22 9.63 16.79
N VAL A 142 -1.90 8.82 15.77
CA VAL A 142 -0.91 9.16 14.73
C VAL A 142 -1.53 9.44 13.36
N ALA A 143 -2.80 9.11 13.18
CA ALA A 143 -3.48 9.28 11.91
C ALA A 143 -3.91 10.73 11.69
N THR A 144 -3.66 11.24 10.48
CA THR A 144 -4.10 12.57 10.06
C THR A 144 -5.09 12.51 8.89
N GLY A 145 -5.52 11.32 8.50
CA GLY A 145 -6.44 11.07 7.38
C GLY A 145 -7.54 10.08 7.75
N PRO A 146 -8.41 9.71 6.80
CA PRO A 146 -9.55 8.84 7.06
C PRO A 146 -9.11 7.46 7.58
N LEU A 147 -9.76 7.02 8.66
CA LEU A 147 -9.56 5.70 9.25
C LEU A 147 -10.80 4.83 9.05
N TRP A 148 -10.56 3.60 8.64
CA TRP A 148 -11.54 2.53 8.63
C TRP A 148 -11.09 1.41 9.58
N TYR A 149 -12.04 0.60 10.00
CA TYR A 149 -11.79 -0.55 10.86
C TYR A 149 -12.41 -1.81 10.24
N GLN A 150 -11.61 -2.85 10.07
CA GLN A 150 -12.07 -4.16 9.65
C GLN A 150 -12.32 -5.01 10.88
N LEU A 151 -13.59 -5.32 11.14
CA LEU A 151 -14.03 -6.12 12.26
C LEU A 151 -14.05 -7.62 11.91
N TYR A 152 -13.36 -8.45 12.70
CA TYR A 152 -13.70 -9.86 12.81
C TYR A 152 -14.82 -10.04 13.84
N VAL A 153 -15.98 -10.52 13.40
CA VAL A 153 -17.13 -10.70 14.29
C VAL A 153 -16.97 -11.99 15.08
N TRP A 154 -16.71 -11.88 16.38
CA TRP A 154 -16.52 -13.01 17.27
C TRP A 154 -17.84 -13.63 17.72
N ARG A 155 -17.78 -14.88 18.18
CA ARG A 155 -18.94 -15.59 18.73
C ARG A 155 -19.57 -14.81 19.88
N ASP A 156 -18.74 -14.25 20.75
CA ASP A 156 -19.17 -13.28 21.74
C ASP A 156 -19.41 -11.91 21.07
N ARG A 157 -20.68 -11.54 20.97
CA ARG A 157 -21.10 -10.26 20.39
C ARG A 157 -20.83 -9.06 21.30
N GLY A 158 -20.63 -9.28 22.61
CA GLY A 158 -20.24 -8.24 23.55
C GLY A 158 -18.87 -7.67 23.18
N LEU A 159 -17.88 -8.54 22.98
CA LEU A 159 -16.54 -8.14 22.55
C LEU A 159 -16.54 -7.43 21.18
N SER A 160 -17.32 -7.92 20.21
CA SER A 160 -17.44 -7.23 18.92
C SER A 160 -18.13 -5.86 19.04
N ARG A 161 -19.04 -5.69 20.00
CA ARG A 161 -19.71 -4.41 20.27
C ARG A 161 -18.73 -3.41 20.87
N GLU A 162 -17.91 -3.83 21.82
CA GLU A 162 -16.90 -2.97 22.45
C GLU A 162 -15.91 -2.39 21.43
N LEU A 163 -15.58 -3.13 20.36
CA LEU A 163 -14.69 -2.66 19.29
C LEU A 163 -15.32 -1.64 18.33
N VAL A 164 -16.64 -1.46 18.37
CA VAL A 164 -17.39 -0.59 17.44
C VAL A 164 -17.88 0.70 18.11
N GLN A 165 -17.95 0.74 19.44
CA GLN A 165 -18.43 1.88 20.22
C GLN A 165 -17.31 2.87 20.54
#